data_AF-A0A1V5Y5B0-F1
#
_entry.id   AF-A0A1V5Y5B0-F1
#
_cell.length_a   1.000
_cell.length_b   1.000
_cell.length_c   1.000
_cell.angle_alpha   90.00
_cell.angle_beta   90.00
_cell.angle_gamma   90.00
#
_symmetry.space_group_name_H-M   'P 1'
#
loop_
_entity.id
_entity.type
_entity.pdbx_description
1 polymer ?
#
loop_
_entity_poly.entity_id
_entity_poly.type
_entity_poly.pdbx_seq_one_letter_code
_entity_poly.pdbx_strand_id
1 'polypeptide(L)'
;MATGKPFMTTAEKIKLCQEYTLLWSDFFKLFSEGLEQKKILNNEEKIFNQIVSLLAYKHYKLSEMMGDKLSNPDGILEVLCESASLQHLKELSEAQFSKLQVDWHTMFIALNKCLGKLISELTPLQQAQITGFGTQTALGAASQPPDLPDDTSVSEALAE
;
A
#
# COMPACT_ATOMS: atom_id res chain seq x y z
N MET A 1 11.57 -36.67 10.54
CA MET A 1 11.29 -35.66 11.58
C MET A 1 10.13 -34.81 11.09
N ALA A 2 8.97 -34.88 11.74
CA ALA A 2 7.81 -34.09 11.34
C ALA A 2 8.04 -32.64 11.77
N THR A 3 8.46 -31.79 10.83
CA THR A 3 8.46 -30.34 10.99
C THR A 3 7.01 -29.88 11.06
N GLY A 4 6.48 -29.77 12.28
CA GLY A 4 5.16 -29.21 12.52
C GLY A 4 5.17 -27.75 12.09
N LYS A 5 4.77 -27.48 10.84
CA LYS A 5 4.45 -26.12 10.40
C LYS A 5 3.48 -25.53 11.42
N PRO A 6 3.70 -24.30 11.93
CA PRO A 6 2.76 -23.68 12.86
C PRO A 6 1.40 -23.65 12.17
N PHE A 7 0.44 -24.36 12.78
CA PHE A 7 -0.87 -24.57 12.19
C PHE A 7 -1.71 -23.32 12.46
N MET A 8 -1.50 -22.29 11.65
CA MET A 8 -2.31 -21.07 11.69
C MET A 8 -3.57 -21.31 10.85
N THR A 9 -4.74 -21.06 11.44
CA THR A 9 -6.03 -21.17 10.74
C THR A 9 -6.16 -20.12 9.63
N THR A 10 -7.02 -20.37 8.64
CA THR A 10 -7.25 -19.40 7.55
C THR A 10 -7.69 -18.03 8.07
N ALA A 11 -8.52 -17.99 9.12
CA ALA A 11 -8.94 -16.73 9.75
C ALA A 11 -7.77 -15.95 10.36
N GLU A 12 -6.84 -16.64 11.04
CA GLU A 12 -5.64 -16.02 11.60
C GLU A 12 -4.68 -15.54 10.51
N LYS A 13 -4.56 -16.27 9.39
CA LYS A 13 -3.79 -15.83 8.21
C LYS A 13 -4.41 -14.58 7.59
N ILE A 14 -5.73 -14.52 7.45
CA ILE A 14 -6.44 -13.34 6.96
C ILE A 14 -6.14 -12.14 7.84
N LYS A 15 -6.27 -12.29 9.16
CA LYS A 15 -5.96 -11.21 10.12
C LYS A 15 -4.52 -10.74 9.99
N LEU A 16 -3.56 -11.67 9.91
CA LEU A 16 -2.15 -11.33 9.71
C LEU A 16 -1.92 -10.55 8.41
N CYS A 17 -2.52 -11.00 7.30
CA CYS A 17 -2.40 -10.33 6.00
C CYS A 17 -3.03 -8.93 6.03
N GLN A 18 -4.18 -8.77 6.67
CA GLN A 18 -4.87 -7.48 6.84
C GLN A 18 -4.01 -6.51 7.65
N GLU A 19 -3.54 -6.93 8.84
CA GLU A 19 -2.69 -6.09 9.69
C GLU A 19 -1.41 -5.67 8.97
N TYR A 20 -0.80 -6.57 8.20
CA TYR A 20 0.39 -6.26 7.42
C TYR A 20 0.08 -5.27 6.29
N THR A 21 -1.03 -5.46 5.58
CA THR A 21 -1.47 -4.58 4.48
C THR A 21 -1.78 -3.17 4.97
N LEU A 22 -2.39 -3.04 6.16
CA LEU A 22 -2.62 -1.74 6.80
C LEU A 22 -1.30 -1.07 7.17
N LEU A 23 -0.38 -1.80 7.78
CA LEU A 23 0.95 -1.28 8.12
C LEU A 23 1.73 -0.84 6.86
N TRP A 24 1.60 -1.59 5.76
CA TRP A 24 2.17 -1.23 4.46
C TRP A 24 1.56 0.06 3.88
N SER A 25 0.26 0.26 4.07
CA SER A 25 -0.42 1.51 3.72
C SER A 25 0.06 2.69 4.57
N ASP A 26 0.19 2.50 5.88
CA ASP A 26 0.67 3.53 6.79
C ASP A 26 2.12 3.94 6.51
N PHE A 27 2.96 2.99 6.11
CA PHE A 27 4.31 3.26 5.62
C PHE A 27 4.33 4.26 4.46
N PHE A 28 3.48 4.09 3.45
CA PHE A 28 3.41 4.99 2.30
C PHE A 28 2.96 6.40 2.66
N LYS A 29 2.00 6.53 3.57
CA LYS A 29 1.47 7.84 4.00
C LYS A 29 2.56 8.76 4.57
N LEU A 30 3.65 8.21 5.10
CA LEU A 30 4.74 8.99 5.67
C LEU A 30 5.57 9.74 4.61
N PHE A 31 5.53 9.31 3.36
CA PHE A 31 6.31 9.91 2.27
C PHE A 31 5.50 10.19 1.00
N SER A 32 4.20 9.87 0.97
CA SER A 32 3.33 10.15 -0.18
C SER A 32 3.06 11.64 -0.39
N GLU A 33 3.11 12.43 0.69
CA GLU A 33 3.06 13.89 0.63
C GLU A 33 4.49 14.39 0.39
N GLY A 34 4.74 14.98 -0.78
CA GLY A 34 6.07 15.27 -1.31
C GLY A 34 7.11 15.73 -0.28
N LEU A 35 8.26 15.05 -0.25
CA LEU A 35 9.32 15.28 0.73
C LEU A 35 10.29 16.41 0.36
N GLU A 36 10.32 16.83 -0.92
CA GLU A 36 11.34 17.72 -1.49
C GLU A 36 11.49 19.05 -0.72
N GLN A 37 10.38 19.69 -0.39
CA GLN A 37 10.38 20.97 0.33
C GLN A 37 10.04 20.82 1.82
N LYS A 38 9.74 19.60 2.28
CA LYS A 38 9.37 19.35 3.67
C LYS A 38 10.61 19.33 4.56
N LYS A 39 10.54 20.02 5.70
CA LYS A 39 11.50 19.84 6.79
C LYS A 39 11.09 18.60 7.58
N ILE A 40 11.89 17.54 7.48
CA ILE A 40 11.66 16.30 8.22
C ILE A 40 11.97 16.56 9.70
N LEU A 41 10.98 16.33 10.56
CA LEU A 41 11.15 16.43 12.00
C LEU A 41 11.72 15.10 12.55
N ASN A 42 12.56 15.18 13.59
CA ASN A 42 13.11 13.99 14.26
C ASN A 42 12.03 12.99 14.70
N ASN A 43 10.84 13.47 15.06
CA ASN A 43 9.72 12.61 15.43
C ASN A 43 9.14 11.85 14.23
N GLU A 44 9.05 12.47 13.06
CA GLU A 44 8.57 11.82 11.83
C GLU A 44 9.55 10.73 11.38
N GLU A 45 10.85 11.05 11.41
CA GLU A 45 11.92 10.08 11.13
C GLU A 45 11.87 8.90 12.11
N LYS A 46 11.62 9.15 13.40
CA LYS A 46 11.47 8.10 14.39
C LYS A 46 10.25 7.20 14.11
N ILE A 47 9.10 7.78 13.76
CA ILE A 47 7.89 7.04 13.40
C ILE A 47 8.13 6.19 12.15
N PHE A 48 8.78 6.75 11.14
CA PHE A 48 9.16 6.04 9.93
C PHE A 48 10.02 4.81 10.23
N ASN A 49 11.10 4.99 10.99
CA ASN A 49 11.99 3.89 11.37
C ASN A 49 11.27 2.81 12.20
N GLN A 50 10.31 3.19 13.04
CA GLN A 50 9.48 2.24 13.78
C GLN A 50 8.60 1.41 12.85
N ILE A 51 7.96 2.02 11.85
CA ILE A 51 7.13 1.31 10.87
C ILE A 51 7.99 0.37 10.01
N VAL A 52 9.13 0.84 9.49
CA VAL A 52 10.06 0.01 8.70
C VAL A 52 10.54 -1.20 9.51
N SER A 53 10.95 -0.98 10.76
CA SER A 53 11.39 -2.06 11.65
C SER A 53 10.27 -3.07 11.92
N LEU A 54 9.04 -2.60 12.13
CA LEU A 54 7.90 -3.47 12.36
C LEU A 54 7.51 -4.26 11.10
N LEU A 55 7.58 -3.65 9.92
CA LEU A 55 7.36 -4.32 8.64
C LEU A 55 8.39 -5.41 8.39
N ALA A 56 9.67 -5.11 8.60
CA ALA A 56 10.76 -6.07 8.47
C ALA A 56 10.61 -7.24 9.47
N TYR A 57 10.31 -6.94 10.74
CA TYR A 57 10.09 -7.97 11.76
C TYR A 57 8.90 -8.88 11.42
N LYS A 58 7.77 -8.30 10.98
CA LYS A 58 6.57 -9.08 10.61
C LYS A 58 6.73 -9.81 9.27
N HIS A 59 7.67 -9.38 8.42
CA HIS A 59 7.84 -9.92 7.06
C HIS A 59 8.10 -11.42 7.08
N TYR A 60 9.05 -11.90 7.89
CA TYR A 60 9.36 -13.33 7.98
C TYR A 60 8.12 -14.17 8.30
N LYS A 61 7.34 -13.74 9.30
CA LYS A 61 6.09 -14.41 9.67
C LYS A 61 5.07 -14.38 8.54
N LEU A 62 4.95 -13.26 7.83
CA LEU A 62 4.05 -13.16 6.68
C LEU A 62 4.44 -14.15 5.58
N SER A 63 5.70 -14.12 5.13
CA SER A 63 6.20 -14.95 4.03
C SER A 63 6.06 -16.44 4.32
N GLU A 64 6.39 -16.87 5.54
CA GLU A 64 6.23 -18.26 5.97
C GLU A 64 4.76 -18.70 6.00
N MET A 65 3.84 -17.82 6.43
CA MET A 65 2.43 -18.18 6.63
C MET A 65 1.59 -18.11 5.35
N MET A 66 1.93 -17.19 4.46
CA MET A 66 1.25 -17.03 3.16
C MET A 66 1.71 -18.06 2.14
N GLY A 67 2.95 -18.55 2.24
CA GLY A 67 3.50 -19.56 1.34
C GLY A 67 3.44 -19.10 -0.12
N ASP A 68 2.86 -19.93 -0.98
CA ASP A 68 2.72 -19.69 -2.42
C ASP A 68 1.63 -18.67 -2.80
N LYS A 69 0.83 -18.21 -1.83
CA LYS A 69 -0.27 -17.28 -2.10
C LYS A 69 0.20 -15.86 -2.33
N LEU A 70 1.28 -15.45 -1.65
CA LEU A 70 1.93 -14.16 -1.80
C LEU A 70 2.98 -14.23 -2.90
N SER A 71 2.74 -13.50 -3.99
CA SER A 71 3.69 -13.42 -5.09
C SER A 71 4.81 -12.45 -4.74
N ASN A 72 6.06 -12.87 -4.95
CA ASN A 72 7.27 -12.09 -4.71
C ASN A 72 7.35 -11.46 -3.29
N PRO A 73 7.45 -12.27 -2.22
CA PRO A 73 7.64 -11.73 -0.87
C PRO A 73 8.91 -10.87 -0.76
N ASP A 74 9.99 -11.25 -1.44
CA ASP A 74 11.29 -10.55 -1.34
C ASP A 74 11.22 -9.09 -1.84
N GLY A 75 10.32 -8.78 -2.78
CA GLY A 75 10.08 -7.41 -3.24
C GLY A 75 9.65 -6.45 -2.12
N ILE A 76 9.06 -6.95 -1.03
CA ILE A 76 8.78 -6.13 0.15
C ILE A 76 10.08 -5.68 0.81
N LEU A 77 11.06 -6.57 0.96
CA LEU A 77 12.35 -6.26 1.56
C LEU A 77 13.15 -5.31 0.67
N GLU A 78 13.09 -5.48 -0.65
CA GLU A 78 13.73 -4.58 -1.62
C GLU A 78 13.24 -3.14 -1.43
N VAL A 79 11.92 -2.94 -1.38
CA VAL A 79 11.31 -1.61 -1.11
C VAL A 79 11.77 -1.05 0.24
N LEU A 80 11.78 -1.86 1.30
CA LEU A 80 12.21 -1.42 2.63
C LEU A 80 13.70 -1.02 2.66
N CYS A 81 14.55 -1.72 1.92
CA CYS A 81 15.97 -1.40 1.78
C CYS A 81 16.21 -0.12 0.98
N GLU A 82 15.44 0.11 -0.08
CA GLU A 82 15.48 1.36 -0.86
C GLU A 82 14.93 2.56 -0.06
N SER A 83 14.20 2.32 1.03
CA SER A 83 13.57 3.34 1.88
C SER A 83 14.15 3.38 3.30
N ALA A 84 15.47 3.48 3.45
CA ALA A 84 16.13 3.36 4.75
C ALA A 84 15.79 4.48 5.77
N SER A 85 15.48 5.69 5.30
CA SER A 85 15.10 6.86 6.14
C SER A 85 14.30 7.87 5.33
N LEU A 86 13.51 8.75 5.98
CA LEU A 86 12.83 9.84 5.24
C LEU A 86 13.86 10.80 4.64
N GLN A 87 14.96 11.03 5.34
CA GLN A 87 16.06 11.85 4.83
C GLN A 87 16.67 11.27 3.55
N HIS A 88 16.88 9.95 3.49
CA HIS A 88 17.33 9.29 2.28
C HIS A 88 16.32 9.41 1.14
N LEU A 89 15.03 9.19 1.44
CA LEU A 89 13.97 9.32 0.44
C LEU A 89 13.89 10.72 -0.17
N LYS A 90 14.17 11.75 0.62
CA LYS A 90 14.22 13.14 0.16
C LYS A 90 15.39 13.41 -0.80
N GLU A 91 16.47 12.63 -0.71
CA GLU A 91 17.67 12.78 -1.54
C GLU A 91 17.59 11.98 -2.84
N LEU A 92 16.57 11.14 -3.01
CA LEU A 92 16.34 10.41 -4.25
C LEU A 92 15.98 11.36 -5.39
N SER A 93 16.44 11.02 -6.60
CA SER A 93 15.92 11.67 -7.81
C SER A 93 14.43 11.34 -8.00
N GLU A 94 13.70 12.23 -8.70
CA GLU A 94 12.29 12.02 -9.04
C GLU A 94 12.04 10.65 -9.69
N ALA A 95 12.95 10.20 -10.57
CA ALA A 95 12.87 8.89 -11.22
C ALA A 95 13.02 7.73 -10.22
N GLN A 96 13.96 7.82 -9.28
CA GLN A 96 14.16 6.79 -8.25
C GLN A 96 12.98 6.75 -7.28
N PHE A 97 12.48 7.92 -6.88
CA PHE A 97 11.31 8.03 -6.01
C PHE A 97 10.06 7.47 -6.69
N SER A 98 9.85 7.81 -7.97
CA SER A 98 8.74 7.26 -8.77
C SER A 98 8.82 5.74 -8.91
N LYS A 99 10.02 5.19 -9.15
CA LYS A 99 10.23 3.73 -9.16
C LYS A 99 9.85 3.11 -7.82
N LEU A 100 10.34 3.67 -6.71
CA LEU A 100 10.02 3.18 -5.36
C LEU A 100 8.50 3.16 -5.12
N GLN A 101 7.77 4.20 -5.56
CA GLN A 101 6.31 4.24 -5.44
C GLN A 101 5.62 3.14 -6.25
N VAL A 102 6.11 2.86 -7.47
CA VAL A 102 5.61 1.77 -8.32
C VAL A 102 5.86 0.41 -7.67
N ASP A 103 7.06 0.19 -7.13
CA ASP A 103 7.42 -1.06 -6.46
C ASP A 103 6.60 -1.27 -5.20
N TRP A 104 6.44 -0.21 -4.39
CA TRP A 104 5.55 -0.21 -3.23
C TRP A 104 4.10 -0.58 -3.61
N HIS A 105 3.57 0.03 -4.67
CA HIS A 105 2.21 -0.22 -5.12
C HIS A 105 2.03 -1.63 -5.67
N THR A 106 3.03 -2.15 -6.37
CA THR A 106 3.05 -3.53 -6.88
C THR A 106 2.94 -4.53 -5.71
N MET A 107 3.67 -4.30 -4.62
CA MET A 107 3.57 -5.12 -3.41
C MET A 107 2.21 -4.96 -2.72
N PHE A 108 1.65 -3.76 -2.68
CA PHE A 108 0.31 -3.54 -2.14
C PHE A 108 -0.76 -4.33 -2.90
N ILE A 109 -0.70 -4.36 -4.23
CA ILE A 109 -1.58 -5.19 -5.06
C ILE A 109 -1.37 -6.68 -4.74
N ALA A 110 -0.12 -7.15 -4.62
CA ALA A 110 0.18 -8.55 -4.31
C ALA A 110 -0.39 -8.97 -2.94
N LEU A 111 -0.28 -8.13 -1.93
CA LEU A 111 -0.86 -8.34 -0.59
C LEU A 111 -2.39 -8.44 -0.65
N ASN A 112 -3.06 -7.52 -1.36
CA ASN A 112 -4.51 -7.55 -1.51
C ASN A 112 -5.00 -8.77 -2.31
N LYS A 113 -4.26 -9.18 -3.35
CA LYS A 113 -4.54 -10.43 -4.07
C LYS A 113 -4.39 -11.66 -3.16
N CYS A 114 -3.33 -11.70 -2.33
CA CYS A 114 -3.13 -12.75 -1.34
C CYS A 114 -4.31 -12.81 -0.36
N LEU A 115 -4.73 -11.66 0.16
CA LEU A 115 -5.89 -11.55 1.04
C LEU A 115 -7.18 -12.07 0.37
N GLY A 116 -7.43 -11.69 -0.89
CA GLY A 116 -8.57 -12.20 -1.66
C GLY A 116 -8.56 -13.72 -1.83
N LYS A 117 -7.39 -14.30 -2.12
CA LYS A 117 -7.23 -15.77 -2.18
C LYS A 117 -7.58 -16.43 -0.85
N LEU A 118 -7.11 -15.89 0.27
CA LEU A 118 -7.41 -16.44 1.60
C LEU A 118 -8.90 -16.35 1.94
N ILE A 119 -9.55 -15.23 1.63
CA ILE A 119 -11.00 -15.06 1.88
C ILE A 119 -11.81 -16.04 1.03
N SER A 120 -11.38 -16.34 -0.20
CA SER A 120 -12.07 -17.30 -1.08
C SER A 120 -12.06 -18.74 -0.56
N GLU A 121 -11.15 -19.08 0.38
CA GLU A 121 -11.10 -20.40 1.02
C GLU A 121 -12.13 -20.56 2.14
N LEU A 122 -12.73 -19.45 2.60
CA LEU A 122 -13.74 -19.47 3.62
C LEU A 122 -15.12 -19.81 3.05
N THR A 123 -15.93 -20.48 3.84
CA THR A 123 -17.35 -20.66 3.53
C THR A 123 -18.08 -19.31 3.53
N PRO A 124 -19.21 -19.15 2.82
CA PRO A 124 -19.97 -17.89 2.80
C PRO A 124 -20.36 -17.39 4.21
N LEU A 125 -20.65 -18.31 5.14
CA LEU A 125 -20.95 -17.99 6.54
C LEU A 125 -19.74 -17.42 7.29
N GLN A 126 -18.54 -17.95 7.03
CA GLN A 126 -17.29 -17.46 7.62
C GLN A 126 -16.87 -16.13 6.98
N GLN A 127 -17.09 -15.94 5.68
CA GLN A 127 -16.81 -14.67 5.01
C GLN A 127 -17.60 -13.52 5.65
N ALA A 128 -18.91 -13.69 5.85
CA ALA A 128 -19.79 -12.67 6.43
C ALA A 128 -19.33 -12.17 7.83
N GLN A 129 -18.59 -12.98 8.59
CA GLN A 129 -18.04 -12.60 9.89
C GLN A 129 -16.78 -11.73 9.81
N ILE A 130 -16.13 -11.68 8.64
CA ILE A 130 -14.82 -11.04 8.45
C ILE A 130 -14.91 -9.82 7.51
N THR A 131 -15.92 -9.73 6.63
CA THR A 131 -16.07 -8.64 5.64
C THR A 131 -16.48 -7.27 6.22
N GLY A 132 -16.55 -7.11 7.55
CA GLY A 132 -16.85 -5.82 8.19
C GLY A 132 -15.80 -4.72 8.01
N PHE A 133 -14.74 -4.95 7.21
CA PHE A 133 -13.55 -4.09 7.10
C PHE A 133 -13.38 -3.39 5.73
N GLY A 134 -14.21 -3.71 4.72
CA GLY A 134 -13.92 -3.43 3.31
C GLY A 134 -14.40 -2.09 2.71
N THR A 135 -15.09 -1.21 3.45
CA THR A 135 -15.85 -0.11 2.81
C THR A 135 -15.21 1.28 2.85
N GLN A 136 -13.99 1.48 3.35
CA GLN A 136 -13.48 2.84 3.62
C GLN A 136 -12.28 3.35 2.80
N THR A 137 -11.72 2.62 1.83
CA THR A 137 -10.49 3.09 1.14
C THR A 137 -10.61 3.31 -0.37
N ALA A 138 -11.81 3.24 -0.95
CA ALA A 138 -12.07 3.50 -2.37
C ALA A 138 -12.85 4.80 -2.65
N LEU A 139 -12.75 5.80 -1.77
CA LEU A 139 -13.32 7.16 -1.97
C LEU A 139 -12.19 8.19 -1.87
N GLY A 140 -11.34 8.21 -2.90
CA GLY A 140 -10.27 9.21 -3.02
C GLY A 140 -9.81 9.48 -4.45
N ALA A 141 -10.50 8.94 -5.46
CA ALA A 141 -10.14 9.12 -6.87
C ALA A 141 -11.40 9.38 -7.71
N ALA A 142 -12.08 10.50 -7.44
CA ALA A 142 -13.05 11.10 -8.36
C ALA A 142 -13.32 12.55 -7.93
N SER A 143 -12.30 13.41 -8.06
CA SER A 143 -12.49 14.85 -8.12
C SER A 143 -12.15 15.31 -9.53
N GLN A 144 -13.04 14.97 -10.46
CA GLN A 144 -13.08 15.62 -11.76
C GLN A 144 -13.96 16.88 -11.57
N PRO A 145 -13.45 18.10 -11.75
CA PRO A 145 -14.29 19.29 -11.70
C PRO A 145 -15.29 19.25 -12.86
N PRO A 146 -16.54 19.70 -12.65
CA PRO A 146 -17.53 19.77 -13.72
C PRO A 146 -17.08 20.74 -14.81
N ASP A 147 -17.21 20.28 -16.05
CA ASP A 147 -17.06 21.04 -17.30
C ASP A 147 -17.86 22.34 -17.21
N LEU A 148 -17.17 23.48 -17.33
CA LEU A 148 -17.81 24.79 -17.49
C LEU A 148 -18.23 24.91 -18.95
N PRO A 149 -19.48 25.34 -19.26
CA PRO A 149 -19.87 25.60 -20.63
C PRO A 149 -19.04 26.75 -21.22
N ASP A 150 -18.48 26.49 -22.40
CA ASP A 150 -17.73 27.42 -23.23
C ASP A 150 -18.68 28.52 -23.76
N ASP A 151 -18.78 29.62 -23.03
CA ASP A 151 -19.42 30.85 -23.48
C ASP A 151 -18.32 31.84 -23.88
N THR A 152 -17.68 31.56 -25.03
CA THR A 152 -16.86 32.55 -25.71
C THR A 152 -17.54 32.99 -27.00
N SER A 153 -18.31 34.07 -26.86
CA SER A 153 -18.71 35.05 -27.88
C SER A 153 -18.06 34.88 -29.25
N VAL A 154 -18.87 34.47 -30.23
CA VAL A 154 -18.60 34.79 -31.64
C VAL A 154 -19.02 36.23 -31.86
N SER A 155 -18.09 37.16 -31.64
CA SER A 155 -18.18 38.51 -32.18
C SER A 155 -17.92 38.48 -33.68
N GLU A 156 -18.99 38.72 -34.44
CA GLU A 156 -19.06 39.79 -35.44
C GLU A 156 -17.85 39.96 -36.38
N ALA A 157 -17.97 39.47 -37.63
CA ALA A 157 -17.42 40.13 -38.81
C ALA A 157 -17.96 39.54 -40.14
N LEU A 158 -18.30 40.45 -41.08
CA LEU A 158 -18.45 40.31 -42.53
C LEU A 158 -19.76 39.67 -43.05
N ALA A 159 -20.71 40.43 -43.56
CA ALA A 159 -20.74 41.25 -44.80
C ALA A 159 -21.47 40.49 -45.93
N GLU A 160 -22.40 41.24 -46.54
CA GLU A 160 -23.31 40.93 -47.66
C GLU A 160 -24.64 40.22 -47.34
#